data_AF-J8AFR6-F1
#
_entry.id   AF-J8AFR6-F1
#
_cell.length_a   1.000
_cell.length_b   1.000
_cell.length_c   1.000
_cell.angle_alpha   90.00
_cell.angle_beta   90.00
_cell.angle_gamma   90.00
#
_symmetry.space_group_name_H-M   'P 1'
#
loop_
_entity.id
_entity.type
_entity.pdbx_description
1 polymer ?
#
loop_
_entity_poly.entity_id
_entity_poly.type
_entity_poly.pdbx_seq_one_letter_code
_entity_poly.pdbx_strand_id
1 'polypeptide(L)'
;MGEELLQQFYPTENYQLPEELKSIPCDMNFYLKEHNQDESTVNVLAEFKNTMTDSIKKTEDKTNVVLKVTVKKENDKWQVTSVEELNVKVI
;
A
#
# COMPACT_ATOMS: atom_id res chain seq x y z
N MET A 1 10.74 -15.13 6.61
CA MET A 1 9.52 -15.08 5.78
C MET A 1 9.92 -15.43 4.36
N GLY A 2 9.11 -16.19 3.63
CA GLY A 2 9.43 -16.58 2.25
C GLY A 2 9.37 -15.38 1.30
N GLU A 3 10.20 -15.39 0.27
CA GLU A 3 10.30 -14.31 -0.73
C GLU A 3 8.97 -14.04 -1.43
N GLU A 4 8.18 -15.09 -1.69
CA GLU A 4 6.83 -15.00 -2.26
C GLU A 4 5.84 -14.22 -1.37
N LEU A 5 5.91 -14.42 -0.05
CA LEU A 5 5.11 -13.71 0.93
C LEU A 5 5.48 -12.24 0.98
N LEU A 6 6.77 -11.91 0.81
CA LEU A 6 7.26 -10.54 0.78
C LEU A 6 6.76 -9.78 -0.46
N GLN A 7 6.73 -10.46 -1.61
CA GLN A 7 6.24 -9.87 -2.87
C GLN A 7 4.72 -9.65 -2.90
N GLN A 8 3.94 -10.39 -2.10
CA GLN A 8 2.50 -10.12 -1.92
C GLN A 8 2.22 -8.77 -1.24
N PHE A 9 3.08 -8.36 -0.31
CA PHE A 9 2.94 -7.08 0.41
C PHE A 9 3.65 -5.93 -0.29
N TYR A 10 4.74 -6.22 -1.01
CA TYR A 10 5.55 -5.24 -1.76
C TYR A 10 5.66 -5.66 -3.23
N PRO A 11 4.58 -5.50 -4.02
CA PRO A 11 4.56 -5.92 -5.41
C PRO A 11 5.57 -5.10 -6.22
N THR A 12 6.50 -5.80 -6.88
CA THR A 12 7.37 -5.20 -7.90
C THR A 12 6.62 -5.12 -9.25
N GLU A 13 7.11 -4.34 -10.21
CA GLU A 13 6.47 -4.20 -11.54
C GLU A 13 6.25 -5.54 -12.28
N ASN A 14 6.99 -6.59 -11.90
CA ASN A 14 6.89 -7.93 -12.50
C ASN A 14 6.05 -8.91 -11.65
N TYR A 15 5.52 -8.48 -10.49
CA TYR A 15 4.74 -9.35 -9.63
C TYR A 15 3.30 -9.42 -10.10
N GLN A 16 2.93 -10.54 -10.71
CA GLN A 16 1.53 -10.90 -10.94
C GLN A 16 1.04 -11.72 -9.75
N LEU A 17 0.02 -11.22 -9.06
CA LEU A 17 -0.76 -12.05 -8.15
C LEU A 17 -1.27 -13.27 -8.94
N PRO A 18 -1.06 -14.51 -8.44
CA PRO A 18 -1.70 -15.69 -9.00
C PRO A 18 -3.22 -15.45 -9.15
N GLU A 19 -3.85 -15.94 -10.22
CA GLU A 19 -5.28 -15.71 -10.47
C GLU A 19 -6.18 -16.11 -9.28
N GLU A 20 -5.69 -17.04 -8.46
CA GLU A 20 -6.35 -17.58 -7.30
C GLU A 20 -6.31 -16.65 -6.07
N LEU A 21 -5.41 -15.66 -6.06
CA LEU A 21 -5.25 -14.66 -5.01
C LEU A 21 -5.79 -13.31 -5.46
N LYS A 22 -6.84 -12.84 -4.77
CA LYS A 22 -7.43 -11.52 -5.02
C LYS A 22 -7.22 -10.62 -3.81
N SER A 23 -6.69 -9.43 -4.06
CA SER A 23 -6.51 -8.37 -3.07
C SER A 23 -7.42 -7.21 -3.45
N ILE A 24 -8.36 -6.87 -2.57
CA ILE A 24 -9.32 -5.78 -2.80
C ILE A 24 -9.17 -4.75 -1.68
N PRO A 25 -8.50 -3.61 -1.94
CA PRO A 25 -8.46 -2.50 -0.99
C PRO A 25 -9.83 -1.81 -0.94
N CYS A 26 -10.26 -1.46 0.27
CA CYS A 26 -11.50 -0.71 0.54
C CYS A 26 -11.29 0.28 1.71
N ASP A 27 -12.25 1.18 1.90
CA ASP A 27 -12.23 2.20 2.97
C ASP A 27 -10.92 3.01 3.02
N MET A 28 -10.39 3.42 1.85
CA MET A 28 -9.13 4.16 1.78
C MET A 28 -9.28 5.58 2.32
N ASN A 29 -8.42 5.95 3.27
CA ASN A 29 -8.29 7.27 3.84
C ASN A 29 -6.86 7.79 3.62
N PHE A 30 -6.75 9.06 3.26
CA PHE A 30 -5.46 9.72 3.05
C PHE A 30 -5.36 10.92 3.99
N TYR A 31 -4.32 10.92 4.81
CA TYR A 31 -4.04 12.00 5.74
C TYR A 31 -2.75 12.71 5.30
N LEU A 32 -2.90 13.98 5.00
CA LEU A 32 -1.80 14.87 4.66
C LEU A 32 -1.62 15.86 5.81
N LYS A 33 -0.41 15.92 6.38
CA LYS A 33 -0.07 17.01 7.30
C LYS A 33 0.00 18.31 6.51
N GLU A 34 -0.38 19.42 7.13
CA GLU A 34 -0.30 20.77 6.57
C GLU A 34 1.05 20.96 5.83
N HIS A 35 0.94 21.29 4.55
CA HIS A 35 2.05 21.32 3.59
C HIS A 35 2.24 22.75 3.08
N ASN A 36 3.46 23.26 3.14
CA ASN A 36 3.79 24.56 2.56
C ASN A 36 3.98 24.44 1.04
N GLN A 37 3.51 25.42 0.27
CA GLN A 37 3.63 25.39 -1.20
C GLN A 37 5.08 25.29 -1.71
N ASP A 38 6.05 25.68 -0.89
CA ASP A 38 7.48 25.65 -1.21
C ASP A 38 8.15 24.28 -1.00
N GLU A 39 7.47 23.34 -0.34
CA GLU A 39 8.01 22.01 -0.07
C GLU A 39 7.81 21.09 -1.29
N SER A 40 8.91 20.57 -1.81
CA SER A 40 8.92 19.65 -2.96
C SER A 40 8.72 18.19 -2.57
N THR A 41 8.62 17.89 -1.28
CA THR A 41 8.43 16.54 -0.75
C THR A 41 7.28 16.54 0.23
N VAL A 42 6.35 15.62 0.05
CA VAL A 42 5.14 15.46 0.85
C VAL A 42 5.15 14.06 1.45
N ASN A 43 4.76 13.94 2.72
CA ASN A 43 4.47 12.66 3.33
C ASN A 43 2.96 12.51 3.50
N VAL A 44 2.39 11.49 2.88
CA VAL A 44 0.97 11.13 2.98
C VAL A 44 0.87 9.85 3.81
N LEU A 45 0.02 9.86 4.84
CA LEU A 45 -0.39 8.63 5.50
C LEU A 45 -1.60 8.06 4.76
N ALA A 46 -1.49 6.84 4.27
CA ALA A 46 -2.59 6.11 3.65
C ALA A 46 -3.04 5.00 4.59
N GLU A 47 -4.31 4.99 4.98
CA GLU A 47 -4.93 3.92 5.75
C GLU A 47 -6.01 3.27 4.90
N PHE A 48 -5.99 1.95 4.77
CA PHE A 48 -7.01 1.22 4.04
C PHE A 48 -7.20 -0.17 4.62
N LYS A 49 -8.40 -0.72 4.44
CA LYS A 49 -8.63 -2.14 4.70
C LYS A 49 -8.33 -2.92 3.45
N ASN A 50 -7.68 -4.06 3.58
CA ASN A 50 -7.49 -5.00 2.50
C ASN A 50 -8.22 -6.29 2.81
N THR A 51 -8.95 -6.81 1.82
CA THR A 51 -9.47 -8.19 1.87
C THR A 51 -8.67 -9.03 0.91
N MET A 52 -7.96 -10.02 1.45
CA MET A 52 -7.21 -10.99 0.67
C MET A 52 -8.00 -12.30 0.63
N THR A 53 -8.35 -12.73 -0.57
CA THR A 53 -9.05 -14.00 -0.80
C THR A 53 -8.10 -14.99 -1.44
N ASP A 54 -7.90 -16.14 -0.78
CA ASP A 54 -7.20 -17.31 -1.32
C ASP A 54 -8.25 -18.34 -1.76
N SER A 55 -8.43 -18.45 -3.08
CA SER A 55 -9.44 -19.33 -3.67
C SER A 55 -9.09 -20.82 -3.51
N ILE A 56 -7.81 -21.17 -3.34
CA ILE A 56 -7.34 -22.55 -3.14
C ILE A 56 -7.65 -22.99 -1.70
N LYS A 57 -7.34 -22.14 -0.73
CA LYS A 57 -7.57 -22.42 0.69
C LYS A 57 -9.00 -22.10 1.14
N LYS A 58 -9.77 -21.40 0.31
CA LYS A 58 -11.11 -20.85 0.63
C LYS A 58 -11.07 -19.98 1.90
N THR A 59 -9.98 -19.24 2.07
CA THR A 59 -9.78 -18.34 3.20
C THR A 59 -9.92 -16.89 2.74
N GLU A 60 -10.47 -16.08 3.62
CA GLU A 60 -10.58 -14.63 3.46
C GLU A 60 -9.93 -13.99 4.67
N ASP A 61 -8.87 -13.23 4.44
CA ASP A 61 -8.15 -12.50 5.48
C ASP A 61 -8.39 -11.01 5.29
N LYS A 62 -8.79 -10.34 6.38
CA LYS A 62 -9.00 -8.90 6.41
C LYS A 62 -7.88 -8.25 7.19
N THR A 63 -7.25 -7.24 6.61
CA THR A 63 -6.21 -6.48 7.29
C THR A 63 -6.52 -4.99 7.22
N ASN A 64 -6.21 -4.26 8.28
CA ASN A 64 -6.06 -2.81 8.23
C ASN A 64 -4.59 -2.50 7.97
N VAL A 65 -4.31 -1.70 6.97
CA VAL A 65 -2.97 -1.36 6.51
C VAL A 65 -2.79 0.15 6.63
N VAL A 66 -1.70 0.57 7.27
CA VAL A 66 -1.28 1.98 7.35
C VAL A 66 0.09 2.11 6.73
N LEU A 67 0.16 2.92 5.67
CA LEU A 67 1.39 3.21 4.93
C LEU A 67 1.75 4.68 5.07
N LYS A 68 3.04 4.98 5.03
CA LYS A 68 3.58 6.30 4.76
C LYS A 68 4.09 6.34 3.33
N VAL A 69 3.46 7.16 2.52
CA VAL A 69 3.80 7.38 1.12
C VAL A 69 4.55 8.71 1.02
N THR A 70 5.81 8.66 0.60
CA THR A 70 6.58 9.86 0.29
C THR A 70 6.40 10.19 -1.18
N VAL A 71 5.94 11.40 -1.46
CA VAL A 71 5.70 11.91 -2.81
C VAL A 71 6.61 13.11 -3.03
N LYS A 72 7.36 13.12 -4.12
CA LYS A 72 8.27 14.20 -4.46
C LYS A 72 7.86 14.85 -5.78
N LYS A 73 7.97 16.17 -5.85
CA LYS A 73 7.72 16.95 -7.05
C LYS A 73 9.01 17.01 -7.86
N GLU A 74 9.01 16.39 -9.04
CA GLU A 74 10.12 16.39 -10.00
C GLU A 74 9.59 16.80 -11.38
N ASN A 75 10.23 17.78 -12.03
CA ASN A 75 9.79 18.31 -13.34
C ASN A 75 8.29 18.68 -13.38
N ASP A 76 7.81 19.32 -12.32
CA ASP A 76 6.40 19.72 -12.13
C ASP A 76 5.39 18.54 -12.05
N LYS A 77 5.88 17.31 -11.86
CA LYS A 77 5.05 16.12 -11.63
C LYS A 77 5.30 15.56 -10.24
N TRP A 78 4.23 15.21 -9.54
CA TRP A 78 4.32 14.48 -8.28
C TRP A 78 4.52 13.00 -8.57
N GLN A 79 5.54 12.41 -7.97
CA GLN A 79 5.87 11.00 -8.11
C GLN A 79 6.07 10.38 -6.73
N VAL A 80 5.54 9.17 -6.55
CA VAL A 80 5.81 8.38 -5.35
C VAL A 80 7.26 7.94 -5.40
N THR A 81 8.05 8.32 -4.39
CA THR A 81 9.47 7.97 -4.31
C THR A 81 9.75 6.94 -3.22
N SER A 82 8.86 6.79 -2.25
CA SER A 82 8.98 5.79 -1.20
C SER A 82 7.60 5.41 -0.65
N VAL A 83 7.44 4.14 -0.31
CA VAL A 83 6.30 3.60 0.42
C VAL A 83 6.86 2.82 1.60
N GLU A 84 6.48 3.20 2.81
CA GLU A 84 6.91 2.59 4.06
C GLU A 84 5.68 2.04 4.78
N GLU A 85 5.69 0.77 5.14
CA GLU A 85 4.63 0.16 5.96
C GLU A 85 4.82 0.56 7.42
N LEU A 86 3.82 1.22 7.99
CA LEU A 86 3.84 1.61 9.41
C LEU A 86 3.13 0.60 10.29
N ASN A 87 2.03 0.02 9.81
CA ASN A 87 1.24 -0.94 10.57
C ASN A 87 0.42 -1.84 9.64
N VAL A 88 0.39 -3.13 9.94
CA VAL A 88 -0.57 -4.09 9.40
C VAL A 88 -1.20 -4.84 10.55
N LYS A 89 -2.53 -4.79 10.63
CA LYS A 89 -3.31 -5.45 11.66
C LYS A 89 -4.38 -6.34 11.04
N VAL A 90 -4.38 -7.62 11.40
CA VAL A 90 -5.48 -8.54 11.04
C VAL A 90 -6.75 -8.13 11.79
N ILE A 91 -7.88 -8.10 11.08
CA ILE A 91 -9.22 -7.73 11.57
C ILE A 91 -10.05 -8.99 11.80
#